data_AF-A0AAV0WJT8-F1
#
_entry.id   AF-A0AAV0WJT8-F1
#
_cell.length_a   1.000
_cell.length_b   1.000
_cell.length_c   1.000
_cell.angle_alpha   90.00
_cell.angle_beta   90.00
_cell.angle_gamma   90.00
#
_symmetry.space_group_name_H-M   'P 1'
#
loop_
_entity.id
_entity.type
_entity.pdbx_description
1 polymer ?
#
loop_
_entity_poly.entity_id
_entity_poly.type
_entity_poly.pdbx_seq_one_letter_code
_entity_poly.pdbx_strand_id
1 'polypeptide(L)'
;MKNPIFRDVTKEAINSELDIWCTKWQAHKLEAKNVLENALGALDECHETVFPIIRTIFIIICALHISVASAERSFSTLKIY
;
A
#
# COMPACT_ATOMS: atom_id res chain seq x y z
N MET A 1 6.14 -14.15 18.29
CA MET A 1 6.80 -12.88 17.95
C MET A 1 5.69 -11.86 17.65
N LYS A 2 5.28 -11.04 18.63
CA LYS A 2 4.19 -10.07 18.45
C LYS A 2 4.75 -8.92 17.60
N ASN A 3 4.28 -8.76 16.37
CA ASN A 3 4.71 -7.68 15.49
C ASN A 3 4.19 -6.35 16.06
N PRO A 4 5.05 -5.42 16.54
CA PRO A 4 4.62 -4.25 17.30
C PRO A 4 4.13 -3.08 16.43
N ILE A 5 3.91 -3.31 15.13
CA ILE A 5 3.77 -2.27 14.09
C ILE A 5 2.70 -1.21 14.41
N PHE A 6 1.64 -1.56 15.13
CA PHE A 6 0.54 -0.65 15.45
C PHE A 6 0.42 -0.28 16.93
N ARG A 7 1.38 -0.66 17.78
CA ARG A 7 1.20 -0.57 19.23
C ARG A 7 1.20 0.87 19.77
N ASP A 8 1.77 1.81 19.02
CA ASP A 8 1.87 3.24 19.39
C ASP A 8 1.55 4.17 18.21
N VAL A 9 0.79 3.68 17.21
CA VAL A 9 0.41 4.51 16.07
C VAL A 9 -0.70 5.48 16.50
N THR A 10 -0.35 6.74 16.71
CA THR A 10 -1.31 7.83 16.96
C THR A 10 -1.93 8.31 15.65
N LYS A 11 -3.16 8.81 15.75
CA LYS A 11 -3.87 9.40 14.61
C LYS A 11 -3.08 10.55 13.99
N GLU A 12 -2.39 11.34 14.81
CA GLU A 12 -1.53 12.43 14.34
C GLU A 12 -0.34 11.94 13.51
N ALA A 13 0.32 10.85 13.93
CA ALA A 13 1.43 10.27 13.19
C ALA A 13 0.98 9.78 11.80
N ILE A 14 -0.17 9.09 11.73
CA ILE A 14 -0.75 8.63 10.46
C ILE A 14 -1.06 9.82 9.55
N ASN A 15 -1.73 10.84 10.10
CA ASN A 15 -2.12 12.02 9.33
C ASN A 15 -0.91 12.80 8.81
N SER A 16 0.14 12.95 9.63
CA SER A 16 1.36 13.63 9.22
C SER A 16 2.08 12.85 8.12
N GLU A 17 2.20 11.54 8.26
CA GLU A 17 2.82 10.68 7.25
C GLU A 17 2.02 10.73 5.93
N LEU A 18 0.68 10.68 6.03
CA LEU A 18 -0.23 10.80 4.88
C LEU A 18 -0.13 12.16 4.19
N ASP A 19 -0.01 13.25 4.94
CA ASP A 19 0.10 14.60 4.38
C ASP A 19 1.39 14.75 3.57
N ILE A 20 2.51 14.25 4.11
CA ILE A 20 3.81 14.24 3.42
C ILE A 20 3.73 13.39 2.16
N TRP A 21 3.13 12.19 2.25
CA TRP A 21 2.96 11.31 1.09
C TRP A 21 2.06 11.91 0.02
N CYS A 22 0.96 12.54 0.41
CA CYS A 22 0.05 13.23 -0.51
C CYS A 22 0.76 14.39 -1.20
N THR A 23 1.53 15.18 -0.45
CA THR A 23 2.35 16.28 -1.00
C THR A 23 3.39 15.76 -2.00
N LYS A 24 4.09 14.66 -1.67
CA LYS A 24 5.03 13.99 -2.60
C LYS A 24 4.30 13.61 -3.90
N TRP A 25 3.08 13.10 -3.78
CA TRP A 25 2.29 12.67 -4.94
C TRP A 25 1.78 13.83 -5.81
N GLN A 26 1.34 14.92 -5.18
CA GLN A 26 0.93 16.13 -5.90
C GLN A 26 2.13 16.72 -6.67
N ALA A 27 3.32 16.73 -6.06
CA ALA A 27 4.55 17.12 -6.74
C ALA A 27 4.88 16.20 -7.92
N HIS A 28 4.78 14.88 -7.73
CA HIS A 28 5.03 13.90 -8.80
C HIS A 28 4.07 14.07 -9.99
N LYS A 29 2.80 14.39 -9.72
CA LYS A 29 1.77 14.70 -10.72
C LYS A 29 2.09 15.99 -11.49
N LEU A 30 2.60 17.02 -10.82
CA LEU A 30 3.00 18.29 -11.42
C LEU A 30 4.26 18.15 -12.29
N GLU A 31 5.19 17.28 -11.89
CA GLU A 31 6.42 16.99 -12.64
C GLU A 31 6.19 16.10 -13.87
N ALA A 32 4.95 15.71 -14.18
CA ALA A 32 4.58 14.78 -15.25
C ALA A 32 5.38 13.45 -15.23
N LYS A 33 5.96 13.09 -14.08
CA LYS A 33 6.52 11.76 -13.88
C LYS A 33 5.36 10.78 -13.85
N ASN A 34 5.52 9.63 -14.51
CA ASN A 34 4.49 8.59 -14.61
C ASN A 34 3.85 8.35 -13.24
N VAL A 35 2.62 8.84 -13.07
CA VAL A 35 1.80 8.55 -11.89
C VAL A 35 1.81 7.03 -11.76
N LEU A 36 2.29 6.48 -10.64
CA LEU A 36 2.46 5.03 -10.56
C LEU A 36 1.10 4.36 -10.74
N GLU A 37 0.92 3.75 -11.91
CA GLU A 37 -0.34 3.11 -12.32
C GLU A 37 -0.62 1.84 -11.49
N ASN A 38 0.41 1.31 -10.83
CA ASN A 38 0.35 0.06 -10.10
C ASN A 38 0.65 0.26 -8.61
N ALA A 39 -0.18 -0.35 -7.74
CA ALA A 39 0.01 -0.38 -6.30
C ALA A 39 1.38 -0.96 -5.88
N LEU A 40 1.93 -1.89 -6.68
CA LEU A 40 3.28 -2.43 -6.49
C LEU A 40 4.37 -1.39 -6.75
N GLY A 41 4.18 -0.55 -7.77
CA GLY A 41 5.10 0.56 -8.01
C GLY A 41 5.04 1.56 -6.86
N ALA A 42 3.84 1.92 -6.40
CA ALA A 42 3.67 2.81 -5.25
C ALA A 42 4.33 2.25 -3.98
N LEU A 43 4.32 0.92 -3.81
CA LEU A 43 5.00 0.23 -2.71
C LEU A 43 6.53 0.26 -2.85
N ASP A 44 7.07 0.18 -4.07
CA ASP A 44 8.52 0.26 -4.35
C ASP A 44 9.07 1.68 -4.06
N GLU A 45 8.33 2.71 -4.46
CA GLU A 45 8.61 4.12 -4.17
C GLU A 45 8.42 4.51 -2.69
N CYS A 46 7.75 3.65 -1.90
CA CYS A 46 7.45 3.88 -0.50
C CYS A 46 8.58 3.31 0.38
N HIS A 47 9.52 4.17 0.75
CA HIS A 47 10.68 3.77 1.53
C HIS A 47 10.28 3.37 2.97
N GLU A 48 10.64 2.16 3.38
CA GLU A 48 10.24 1.56 4.68
C GLU A 48 10.62 2.41 5.90
N THR A 49 11.74 3.13 5.83
CA THR A 49 12.22 3.95 6.94
C THR A 49 11.58 5.33 7.01
N VAL A 50 11.03 5.82 5.90
CA VAL A 50 10.44 7.18 5.81
C VAL A 50 8.91 7.11 5.96
N PHE A 51 8.29 6.06 5.42
CA PHE A 51 6.84 5.89 5.40
C PHE A 51 6.44 4.49 5.92
N PRO A 52 6.77 4.13 7.17
CA PRO A 52 6.53 2.79 7.70
C PRO A 52 5.04 2.43 7.82
N ILE A 53 4.18 3.41 8.15
CA ILE A 53 2.74 3.20 8.34
C ILE A 53 2.07 3.02 6.98
N ILE A 54 2.35 3.94 6.05
CA ILE A 54 1.77 3.93 4.71
C ILE A 54 2.23 2.69 3.94
N ARG A 55 3.50 2.30 4.07
CA ARG A 55 4.02 1.07 3.46
C ARG A 55 3.29 -0.17 3.97
N THR A 56 3.01 -0.23 5.28
CA THR A 56 2.25 -1.34 5.86
C THR A 56 0.83 -1.39 5.28
N ILE A 57 0.17 -0.23 5.12
CA ILE A 57 -1.15 -0.14 4.48
C ILE A 57 -1.08 -0.62 3.02
N PHE A 58 -0.07 -0.22 2.25
CA PHE A 58 0.12 -0.70 0.87
C PHE A 58 0.34 -2.21 0.81
N ILE A 59 1.12 -2.78 1.74
CA ILE A 59 1.33 -4.24 1.83
C ILE A 59 0.00 -4.95 2.10
N ILE A 60 -0.81 -4.44 3.03
CA ILE A 60 -2.13 -5.00 3.34
C ILE A 60 -3.03 -4.95 2.10
N ILE A 61 -3.10 -3.81 1.41
CA ILE A 61 -3.89 -3.65 0.18
C ILE A 61 -3.40 -4.58 -0.92
N CYS A 62 -2.09 -4.68 -1.15
CA CYS A 62 -1.52 -5.58 -2.14
C CYS A 62 -1.81 -7.04 -1.80
N ALA A 63 -1.64 -7.44 -0.53
CA ALA A 63 -1.92 -8.79 -0.06
C ALA A 63 -3.41 -9.15 -0.19
N LEU A 64 -4.30 -8.20 0.10
CA LEU A 64 -5.74 -8.33 -0.13
C LEU A 64 -6.05 -8.52 -1.61
N HIS A 65 -5.49 -7.66 -2.48
CA HIS A 65 -5.74 -7.73 -3.92
C HIS A 65 -5.21 -9.04 -4.52
N ILE A 66 -4.04 -9.51 -4.09
CA ILE A 66 -3.46 -10.81 -4.47
C ILE A 66 -4.34 -11.96 -3.97
N SER A 67 -4.83 -11.88 -2.72
CA SER A 67 -5.69 -12.92 -2.14
C SER A 67 -7.05 -12.98 -2.84
N VAL A 68 -7.65 -11.84 -3.18
CA VAL A 68 -8.91 -11.76 -3.92
C VAL A 68 -8.74 -12.35 -5.32
N ALA A 69 -7.73 -11.94 -6.08
CA ALA A 69 -7.44 -12.51 -7.39
C ALA A 69 -7.13 -14.02 -7.32
N SER A 70 -6.45 -14.47 -6.26
CA SER A 70 -6.17 -15.89 -6.01
C SER A 70 -7.43 -16.69 -5.66
N ALA A 71 -8.33 -16.12 -4.86
CA ALA A 71 -9.60 -16.74 -4.52
C ALA A 71 -10.50 -16.85 -5.75
N GLU A 72 -10.60 -15.80 -6.57
CA GLU A 72 -11.36 -15.82 -7.82
C GLU A 72 -10.85 -16.91 -8.78
N ARG A 73 -9.51 -17.08 -8.92
CA ARG A 73 -8.93 -18.18 -9.70
C ARG A 73 -9.22 -19.56 -9.11
N SER A 74 -9.21 -19.69 -7.79
CA SER A 74 -9.50 -20.95 -7.09
C SER A 74 -10.98 -21.35 -7.22
N PHE A 75 -11.90 -20.39 -7.21
CA PHE A 75 -13.33 -20.65 -7.47
C PHE A 75 -13.61 -20.92 -8.95
N SER A 76 -12.87 -20.30 -9.85
CA SER A 76 -13.03 -20.51 -11.30
C SER A 76 -12.64 -21.93 -11.72
N THR A 77 -11.67 -22.56 -11.04
CA THR A 77 -11.31 -23.97 -11.23
C THR A 77 -12.32 -24.93 -10.61
N LEU A 78 -13.01 -24.53 -9.54
CA LEU A 78 -14.09 -25.30 -8.91
C LEU A 78 -15.39 -25.34 -9.73
N LYS A 79 -15.61 -24.39 -10.66
CA LYS A 79 -16.77 -24.41 -11.57
C LYS A 79 -16.59 -25.34 -12.78
N ILE A 80 -15.41 -25.96 -12.96
CA ILE A 80 -15.10 -26.83 -14.10
C ILE A 80 -15.16 -28.33 -13.70
N TYR A 81 -15.78 -28.65 -12.56
CA TYR A 81 -16.15 -30.01 -12.16
C TYR A 81 -17.64 -30.10 -11.84
#